data_AF-A0A4R5UJI5-F1
#
_entry.id   AF-A0A4R5UJI5-F1
#
_cell.length_a   1.000
_cell.length_b   1.000
_cell.length_c   1.000
_cell.angle_alpha   90.00
_cell.angle_beta   90.00
_cell.angle_gamma   90.00
#
_symmetry.space_group_name_H-M   'P 1'
#
loop_
_entity.id
_entity.type
_entity.pdbx_description
1 polymer ?
#
loop_
_entity_poly.entity_id
_entity_poly.type
_entity_poly.pdbx_seq_one_letter_code
_entity_poly.pdbx_strand_id
1 'polypeptide(L)'
;MKNQSKHTEALMELIAGLIATNPHQRGGFTWAMIAQPEVCKKLNISLATLRRIISQPPFRRQQARIDGTNYSLLRVAVPGEVVATKTPEHVGNIMKKIWREWLSYRLAMIIAQRDELTANDDKLNGIEKEVKQLKRLLHHKELNHAWGCFRNLAELWPEGHQVEIFKLVLRDWQSFMAGVKVEIWTRGNGVEKFFTFPSISVLREFYKPALELYVMEQQSKANNLSPELRQLSECIYVH
;
A
#
# COMPACT_ATOMS: atom_id res chain seq x y z
N MET A 1 30.55 -16.79 12.89
CA MET A 1 29.09 -17.06 12.98
C MET A 1 28.64 -16.72 14.39
N LYS A 2 27.67 -15.82 14.59
CA LYS A 2 27.10 -15.59 15.93
C LYS A 2 26.41 -16.89 16.36
N ASN A 3 26.70 -17.40 17.56
CA ASN A 3 25.97 -18.55 18.13
C ASN A 3 24.47 -18.28 18.01
N GLN A 4 23.79 -19.03 17.13
CA GLN A 4 22.35 -18.98 17.08
C GLN A 4 21.84 -19.51 18.42
N SER A 5 20.85 -18.84 18.99
CA SER A 5 20.27 -19.30 20.26
C SER A 5 19.67 -20.68 20.04
N LYS A 6 19.81 -21.61 21.00
CA LYS A 6 19.11 -22.90 21.01
C LYS A 6 17.62 -22.80 20.68
N HIS A 7 16.97 -21.69 21.08
CA HIS A 7 15.56 -21.42 20.75
C HIS A 7 15.32 -21.08 19.28
N THR A 8 16.29 -20.50 18.58
CA THR A 8 16.23 -20.21 17.13
C THR A 8 16.23 -21.49 16.33
N GLU A 9 17.17 -22.40 16.62
CA GLU A 9 17.26 -23.71 15.97
C GLU A 9 15.98 -24.54 16.22
N ALA A 10 15.53 -24.63 17.47
CA ALA A 10 14.30 -25.33 17.83
C ALA A 10 13.06 -24.74 17.13
N LEU A 11 13.00 -23.41 16.95
CA LEU A 11 11.91 -22.77 16.21
C LEU A 11 11.97 -23.07 14.71
N MET A 12 13.17 -23.12 14.11
CA MET A 12 13.34 -23.48 12.70
C MET A 12 12.87 -24.91 12.43
N GLU A 13 13.25 -25.86 13.28
CA GLU A 13 12.84 -27.27 13.18
C GLU A 13 11.32 -27.41 13.34
N LEU A 14 10.73 -26.70 14.31
CA LEU A 14 9.29 -26.66 14.50
C LEU A 14 8.55 -26.09 13.28
N ILE A 15 9.04 -25.00 12.69
CA ILE A 15 8.46 -24.41 11.47
C ILE A 15 8.53 -25.40 10.30
N ALA A 16 9.67 -26.07 10.11
CA ALA A 16 9.83 -27.07 9.06
C ALA A 16 8.84 -28.23 9.21
N GLY A 17 8.69 -28.77 10.44
CA GLY A 17 7.71 -29.80 10.73
C GLY A 17 6.27 -29.36 10.50
N LEU A 18 5.92 -28.12 10.85
CA LEU A 18 4.58 -27.57 10.61
C LEU A 18 4.29 -27.37 9.11
N ILE A 19 5.28 -26.92 8.33
CA ILE A 19 5.16 -26.82 6.87
C ILE A 19 4.97 -28.21 6.25
N ALA A 20 5.70 -29.22 6.71
CA ALA A 20 5.58 -30.59 6.21
C ALA A 20 4.19 -31.19 6.49
N THR A 21 3.62 -30.94 7.66
CA THR A 21 2.33 -31.51 8.08
C THR A 21 1.12 -30.74 7.54
N ASN A 22 1.16 -29.41 7.53
CA ASN A 22 0.04 -28.58 7.09
C ASN A 22 0.54 -27.29 6.40
N PRO A 23 1.00 -27.41 5.14
CA PRO A 23 1.55 -26.28 4.40
C PRO A 23 0.45 -25.26 4.06
N HIS A 24 0.71 -23.97 4.32
CA HIS A 24 -0.17 -22.88 3.88
C HIS A 24 0.47 -22.10 2.72
N GLN A 25 -0.19 -22.06 1.56
CA GLN A 25 0.31 -21.32 0.38
C GLN A 25 -0.14 -19.87 0.42
N ARG A 26 0.81 -18.93 0.35
CA ARG A 26 0.52 -17.49 0.26
C ARG A 26 1.65 -16.72 -0.42
N GLY A 27 1.29 -15.93 -1.44
CA GLY A 27 2.25 -15.07 -2.15
C GLY A 27 3.36 -15.85 -2.84
N GLY A 28 3.07 -17.05 -3.35
CA GLY A 28 4.07 -17.93 -3.98
C GLY A 28 5.00 -18.65 -3.01
N PHE A 29 4.81 -18.49 -1.69
CA PHE A 29 5.60 -19.18 -0.68
C PHE A 29 4.75 -20.13 0.16
N THR A 30 5.39 -21.15 0.72
CA THR A 30 4.80 -22.05 1.70
C THR A 30 5.15 -21.60 3.12
N TRP A 31 4.13 -21.52 3.97
CA TRP A 31 4.21 -20.99 5.33
C TRP A 31 3.74 -22.01 6.36
N ALA A 32 4.34 -21.98 7.55
CA ALA A 32 3.74 -22.57 8.74
C ALA A 32 2.67 -21.61 9.28
N MET A 33 1.44 -22.09 9.42
CA MET A 33 0.38 -21.34 10.10
C MET A 33 0.47 -21.57 11.61
N ILE A 34 0.72 -20.51 12.37
CA ILE A 34 1.09 -20.62 13.79
C ILE A 34 0.21 -19.74 14.68
N ALA A 35 -0.38 -20.37 15.71
CA ALA A 35 -0.86 -19.68 16.90
C ALA A 35 0.33 -19.44 17.87
N GLN A 36 0.74 -18.17 18.02
CA GLN A 36 1.92 -17.83 18.84
C GLN A 36 1.89 -18.39 20.27
N PRO A 37 0.74 -18.42 21.00
CA PRO A 37 0.69 -19.00 22.34
C PRO A 37 1.08 -20.48 22.41
N GLU A 38 0.70 -21.27 21.40
CA GLU A 38 1.01 -22.71 21.35
C GLU A 38 2.51 -22.94 21.13
N VAL A 39 3.13 -22.13 20.27
CA VAL A 39 4.58 -22.20 20.03
C VAL A 39 5.37 -21.74 21.25
N CYS A 40 4.91 -20.69 21.93
CA CYS A 40 5.48 -20.26 23.21
C CYS A 40 5.45 -21.39 24.25
N LYS A 41 4.31 -22.11 24.37
CA LYS A 41 4.17 -23.27 25.26
C LYS A 41 5.10 -24.42 24.86
N LYS A 42 5.16 -24.78 23.57
CA LYS A 42 6.02 -25.86 23.07
C LYS A 42 7.52 -25.58 23.28
N LEU A 43 7.96 -24.35 23.07
CA LEU A 43 9.36 -23.96 23.20
C LEU A 43 9.74 -23.48 24.60
N ASN A 44 8.77 -23.43 25.53
CA ASN A 44 8.90 -22.88 26.87
C ASN A 44 9.53 -21.46 26.89
N ILE A 45 9.01 -20.56 26.06
CA ILE A 45 9.47 -19.17 25.97
C ILE A 45 8.30 -18.19 26.08
N SER A 46 8.59 -16.96 26.53
CA SER A 46 7.60 -15.89 26.54
C SER A 46 7.24 -15.40 25.12
N LEU A 47 6.06 -14.80 24.97
CA LEU A 47 5.62 -14.18 23.72
C LEU A 47 6.56 -13.06 23.25
N ALA A 48 7.11 -12.29 24.18
CA ALA A 48 8.07 -11.23 23.88
C ALA A 48 9.37 -11.82 23.29
N THR A 49 9.86 -12.91 23.86
CA THR A 49 11.04 -13.62 23.35
C THR A 49 10.79 -14.18 21.94
N LEU A 50 9.64 -14.82 21.72
CA LEU A 50 9.26 -15.30 20.38
C LEU A 50 9.23 -14.15 19.36
N ARG A 51 8.55 -13.04 19.68
CA ARG A 51 8.47 -11.85 18.82
C ARG A 51 9.84 -11.28 18.47
N ARG A 52 10.76 -11.25 19.44
CA ARG A 52 12.15 -10.82 19.22
C ARG A 52 12.88 -11.77 18.27
N ILE A 53 12.76 -13.09 18.46
CA ILE A 53 13.37 -14.09 17.58
C ILE A 53 12.85 -13.95 16.13
N ILE A 54 11.53 -13.95 15.94
CA ILE A 54 10.91 -13.93 14.59
C ILE A 54 11.03 -12.57 13.87
N SER A 55 11.48 -11.53 14.57
CA SER A 55 11.80 -10.23 13.96
C SER A 55 13.18 -10.18 13.30
N GLN A 56 14.04 -11.16 13.59
CA GLN A 56 15.41 -11.23 13.09
C GLN A 56 15.53 -12.31 12.00
N PRO A 57 16.49 -12.17 11.06
CA PRO A 57 16.83 -13.25 10.14
C PRO A 57 17.21 -14.55 10.89
N PRO A 58 16.88 -15.74 10.34
CA PRO A 58 16.38 -15.98 8.98
C PRO A 58 14.84 -15.97 8.86
N PHE A 59 14.09 -15.58 9.89
CA PHE A 59 12.63 -15.73 9.85
C PHE A 59 11.96 -14.70 8.95
N ARG A 60 10.96 -15.15 8.21
CA ARG A 60 9.94 -14.31 7.58
C ARG A 60 8.64 -14.47 8.33
N ARG A 61 7.94 -13.36 8.52
CA ARG A 61 6.65 -13.33 9.21
C ARG A 61 5.63 -12.55 8.39
N GLN A 62 4.42 -13.06 8.35
CA GLN A 62 3.25 -12.35 7.84
C GLN A 62 2.08 -12.57 8.80
N GLN A 63 1.22 -11.57 8.97
CA GLN A 63 -0.04 -11.75 9.69
C GLN A 63 -1.15 -12.09 8.69
N ALA A 64 -2.01 -13.04 9.05
CA ALA A 64 -3.14 -13.47 8.24
C ALA A 64 -4.36 -13.62 9.13
N ARG A 65 -5.54 -13.26 8.62
CA ARG A 65 -6.79 -13.67 9.24
C ARG A 65 -7.35 -14.82 8.41
N ILE A 66 -7.44 -16.00 9.02
CA ILE A 66 -7.89 -17.26 8.39
C ILE A 66 -9.01 -17.78 9.28
N ASP A 67 -10.18 -18.01 8.69
CA ASP A 67 -11.39 -18.47 9.40
C ASP A 67 -11.73 -17.63 10.63
N GLY A 68 -11.65 -16.30 10.47
CA GLY A 68 -11.95 -15.34 11.53
C GLY A 68 -10.86 -15.17 12.59
N THR A 69 -9.84 -16.03 12.62
CA THR A 69 -8.75 -16.05 13.61
C THR A 69 -7.46 -15.44 13.04
N ASN A 70 -6.73 -14.70 13.87
CA ASN A 70 -5.44 -14.11 13.47
C ASN A 70 -4.30 -15.11 13.69
N TYR A 71 -3.66 -15.50 12.59
CA TYR A 71 -2.49 -16.38 12.59
C TYR A 71 -1.23 -15.61 12.20
N SER A 72 -0.11 -16.06 12.75
CA SER A 72 1.21 -15.69 12.25
C SER A 72 1.68 -16.76 11.27
N LEU A 73 1.87 -16.35 10.02
CA LEU A 73 2.52 -17.17 9.01
C LEU A 73 4.02 -16.99 9.19
N LEU A 74 4.74 -18.07 9.49
CA LEU A 74 6.20 -18.07 9.61
C LEU A 74 6.83 -19.01 8.58
N ARG A 75 7.99 -18.61 8.07
CA ARG A 75 8.88 -19.50 7.32
C ARG A 75 10.33 -19.12 7.57
N VAL A 76 11.23 -20.03 7.24
CA VAL A 76 12.68 -19.76 7.22
C VAL A 76 13.04 -19.27 5.82
N ALA A 77 13.73 -18.14 5.74
CA ALA A 77 14.25 -17.62 4.48
C ALA A 77 15.41 -18.49 3.97
N VAL A 78 15.50 -18.66 2.66
CA VAL A 78 16.64 -19.34 2.04
C VAL A 78 17.87 -18.43 2.15
N PRO A 79 19.09 -18.94 2.41
CA PRO A 79 20.30 -18.12 2.37
C PRO A 79 20.43 -17.38 1.02
N GLY A 80 20.67 -16.08 1.06
CA GLY A 80 20.73 -15.24 -0.15
C GLY A 80 19.37 -14.86 -0.74
N GLU A 81 18.25 -15.29 -0.14
CA GLU A 81 16.93 -14.81 -0.53
C GLU A 81 16.87 -13.30 -0.32
N VAL A 82 16.95 -12.57 -1.43
CA VAL A 82 16.74 -11.13 -1.47
C VAL A 82 15.36 -10.90 -0.91
N VAL A 83 15.29 -10.18 0.21
CA VAL A 83 14.01 -9.77 0.75
C VAL A 83 13.43 -8.87 -0.31
N ALA A 84 12.40 -9.33 -1.02
CA ALA A 84 11.67 -8.46 -1.92
C ALA A 84 11.41 -7.15 -1.17
N THR A 85 11.72 -6.04 -1.84
CA THR A 85 11.33 -4.71 -1.41
C THR A 85 9.86 -4.82 -1.01
N LYS A 86 9.53 -4.26 0.16
CA LYS A 86 8.20 -4.27 0.81
C LYS A 86 7.07 -4.89 -0.03
N THR A 87 6.43 -5.96 0.46
CA THR A 87 5.34 -6.61 -0.31
C THR A 87 4.26 -5.61 -0.73
N PRO A 88 3.51 -5.87 -1.82
CA PRO A 88 2.45 -4.97 -2.26
C PRO A 88 1.43 -4.64 -1.17
N GLU A 89 1.15 -5.57 -0.24
CA GLU A 89 0.31 -5.28 0.92
C GLU A 89 0.98 -4.32 1.91
N HIS A 90 2.29 -4.40 2.10
CA HIS A 90 2.97 -3.43 2.95
C HIS A 90 2.99 -2.03 2.30
N VAL A 91 3.28 -1.96 1.01
CA VAL A 91 3.26 -0.70 0.24
C VAL A 91 1.85 -0.10 0.20
N GLY A 92 0.83 -0.90 -0.05
CA GLY A 92 -0.57 -0.46 0.01
C GLY A 92 -0.93 0.11 1.38
N ASN A 93 -0.41 -0.47 2.48
CA ASN A 93 -0.69 0.02 3.85
C ASN A 93 -0.07 1.40 4.07
N ILE A 94 1.12 1.62 3.51
CA ILE A 94 1.78 2.94 3.51
C ILE A 94 0.93 3.94 2.72
N MET A 95 0.49 3.60 1.50
CA MET A 95 -0.37 4.49 0.69
C MET A 95 -1.69 4.81 1.38
N LYS A 96 -2.34 3.80 1.97
CA LYS A 96 -3.58 3.98 2.75
C LYS A 96 -3.37 4.95 3.92
N LYS A 97 -2.23 4.85 4.62
CA LYS A 97 -1.89 5.79 5.69
C LYS A 97 -1.72 7.21 5.13
N ILE A 98 -0.92 7.38 4.07
CA ILE A 98 -0.69 8.67 3.40
C ILE A 98 -2.01 9.29 2.95
N TRP A 99 -2.91 8.51 2.35
CA TRP A 99 -4.22 8.99 1.89
C TRP A 99 -5.09 9.51 3.05
N ARG A 100 -5.09 8.81 4.20
CA ARG A 100 -5.83 9.27 5.38
C ARG A 100 -5.27 10.56 5.94
N GLU A 101 -3.94 10.66 6.02
CA GLU A 101 -3.26 11.88 6.46
C GLU A 101 -3.59 13.05 5.53
N TRP A 102 -3.55 12.83 4.21
CA TRP A 102 -3.93 13.81 3.20
C TRP A 102 -5.39 14.26 3.35
N LEU A 103 -6.33 13.33 3.53
CA LEU A 103 -7.74 13.65 3.74
C LEU A 103 -7.97 14.48 5.00
N SER A 104 -7.32 14.11 6.11
CA SER A 104 -7.42 14.84 7.37
C SER A 104 -6.88 16.26 7.24
N TYR A 105 -5.72 16.43 6.59
CA TYR A 105 -5.15 17.74 6.32
C TYR A 105 -6.07 18.60 5.43
N ARG A 106 -6.57 18.02 4.32
CA ARG A 106 -7.46 18.73 3.39
C ARG A 106 -8.78 19.14 4.06
N LEU A 107 -9.34 18.27 4.90
CA LEU A 107 -10.55 18.57 5.68
C LEU A 107 -10.32 19.73 6.64
N ALA A 108 -9.19 19.75 7.35
CA ALA A 108 -8.85 20.86 8.24
C ALA A 108 -8.71 22.20 7.49
N MET A 109 -8.06 22.19 6.32
CA MET A 109 -7.95 23.39 5.48
C MET A 109 -9.32 23.93 5.05
N ILE A 110 -10.21 23.07 4.57
CA ILE A 110 -11.53 23.49 4.09
C ILE A 110 -12.41 23.99 5.25
N ILE A 111 -12.27 23.41 6.45
CA ILE A 111 -12.94 23.92 7.65
C ILE A 111 -12.42 25.31 8.01
N ALA A 112 -11.10 25.56 7.94
CA ALA A 112 -10.55 26.89 8.18
C ALA A 112 -11.10 27.91 7.16
N GLN A 113 -11.13 27.56 5.88
CA GLN A 113 -11.73 28.41 4.83
C GLN A 113 -13.21 28.69 5.09
N ARG A 114 -13.97 27.69 5.55
CA ARG A 114 -15.38 27.87 5.94
C ARG A 114 -15.52 28.90 7.05
N ASP A 115 -14.66 28.83 8.06
CA ASP A 115 -14.75 29.66 9.26
C ASP A 115 -14.36 31.14 8.98
N GLU A 116 -13.65 31.40 7.88
CA GLU A 116 -13.36 32.74 7.37
C GLU A 116 -14.53 33.38 6.59
N LEU A 117 -15.53 32.60 6.16
CA LEU A 117 -16.67 33.08 5.40
C LEU A 117 -17.80 33.58 6.30
N THR A 118 -18.50 34.61 5.83
CA THR A 118 -19.72 35.11 6.49
C THR A 118 -20.96 34.31 6.08
N ALA A 119 -22.00 34.33 6.91
CA ALA A 119 -23.22 33.52 6.72
C ALA A 119 -24.01 33.82 5.43
N ASN A 120 -23.75 34.96 4.77
CA ASN A 120 -24.44 35.37 3.53
C ASN A 120 -23.63 35.05 2.25
N ASP A 121 -22.54 34.30 2.34
CA ASP A 121 -21.73 33.94 1.17
C ASP A 121 -22.28 32.68 0.48
N ASP A 122 -22.69 32.80 -0.78
CA ASP A 122 -23.14 31.68 -1.63
C ASP A 122 -22.10 30.53 -1.71
N LYS A 123 -20.81 30.84 -1.49
CA LYS A 123 -19.72 29.85 -1.46
C LYS A 123 -19.80 28.91 -0.25
N LEU A 124 -20.45 29.32 0.84
CA LEU A 124 -20.55 28.54 2.07
C LEU A 124 -21.22 27.18 1.80
N ASN A 125 -22.30 27.17 1.01
CA ASN A 125 -23.01 25.95 0.61
C ASN A 125 -22.11 24.96 -0.15
N GLY A 126 -21.18 25.46 -0.97
CA GLY A 126 -20.21 24.63 -1.69
C GLY A 126 -19.21 23.98 -0.75
N ILE A 127 -18.63 24.78 0.14
CA ILE A 127 -17.67 24.32 1.16
C ILE A 127 -18.31 23.31 2.12
N GLU A 128 -19.55 23.52 2.56
CA GLU A 128 -20.25 22.58 3.42
C GLU A 128 -20.46 21.21 2.76
N LYS A 129 -20.78 21.20 1.45
CA LYS A 129 -20.87 19.96 0.66
C LYS A 129 -19.52 19.25 0.61
N GLU A 130 -18.44 19.99 0.39
CA GLU A 130 -17.07 19.46 0.40
C GLU A 130 -16.67 18.86 1.76
N VAL A 131 -16.91 19.58 2.85
CA VAL A 131 -16.67 19.10 4.23
C VAL A 131 -17.44 17.81 4.48
N LYS A 132 -18.71 17.75 4.08
CA LYS A 132 -19.56 16.56 4.22
C LYS A 132 -19.00 15.39 3.41
N GLN A 133 -18.54 15.63 2.18
CA GLN A 133 -17.94 14.60 1.33
C GLN A 133 -16.64 14.06 1.92
N LEU A 134 -15.72 14.92 2.38
CA LEU A 134 -14.47 14.50 2.99
C LEU A 134 -14.68 13.75 4.31
N LYS A 135 -15.63 14.19 5.16
CA LYS A 135 -16.00 13.46 6.37
C LYS A 135 -16.51 12.05 6.03
N ARG A 136 -17.33 11.90 4.99
CA ARG A 136 -17.77 10.58 4.51
C ARG A 136 -16.58 9.71 4.11
N LEU A 137 -15.67 10.22 3.28
CA LEU A 137 -14.47 9.49 2.85
C LEU A 137 -13.58 9.06 4.03
N LEU A 138 -13.46 9.90 5.07
CA LEU A 138 -12.65 9.60 6.26
C LEU A 138 -13.29 8.54 7.17
N HIS A 139 -14.61 8.52 7.30
CA HIS A 139 -15.34 7.66 8.25
C HIS A 139 -15.85 6.34 7.62
N HIS A 140 -15.79 6.17 6.30
CA HIS A 140 -16.51 5.09 5.63
C HIS A 140 -15.89 3.68 5.82
N LYS A 141 -16.78 2.68 5.95
CA LYS A 141 -16.50 1.24 5.76
C LYS A 141 -15.86 0.91 4.40
N GLU A 142 -15.94 1.82 3.42
CA GLU A 142 -15.29 1.71 2.11
C GLU A 142 -13.77 1.63 2.20
N LEU A 143 -13.15 1.95 3.34
CA LEU A 143 -11.73 1.68 3.59
C LEU A 143 -11.34 0.20 3.42
N ASN A 144 -12.30 -0.74 3.49
CA ASN A 144 -12.07 -2.14 3.17
C ASN A 144 -12.09 -2.42 1.66
N HIS A 145 -12.98 -1.77 0.90
CA HIS A 145 -13.00 -1.88 -0.56
C HIS A 145 -11.81 -1.13 -1.20
N ALA A 146 -11.52 0.08 -0.71
CA ALA A 146 -10.36 0.86 -1.09
C ALA A 146 -9.05 0.14 -0.76
N TRP A 147 -9.03 -0.72 0.27
CA TRP A 147 -7.86 -1.52 0.60
C TRP A 147 -7.39 -2.40 -0.56
N GLY A 148 -8.32 -3.10 -1.23
CA GLY A 148 -8.00 -3.87 -2.43
C GLY A 148 -7.42 -2.99 -3.54
N CYS A 149 -7.91 -1.75 -3.66
CA CYS A 149 -7.39 -0.82 -4.66
C CYS A 149 -5.96 -0.36 -4.36
N PHE A 150 -5.61 -0.08 -3.11
CA PHE A 150 -4.23 0.27 -2.71
C PHE A 150 -3.25 -0.86 -2.96
N ARG A 151 -3.64 -2.09 -2.64
CA ARG A 151 -2.81 -3.27 -2.92
C ARG A 151 -2.58 -3.43 -4.42
N ASN A 152 -3.64 -3.35 -5.23
CA ASN A 152 -3.52 -3.49 -6.68
C ASN A 152 -2.63 -2.39 -7.28
N LEU A 153 -2.74 -1.14 -6.80
CA LEU A 153 -1.83 -0.07 -7.22
C LEU A 153 -0.37 -0.39 -6.91
N ALA A 154 -0.09 -0.98 -5.74
CA ALA A 154 1.25 -1.39 -5.38
C ALA A 154 1.80 -2.55 -6.25
N GLU A 155 0.92 -3.41 -6.77
CA GLU A 155 1.25 -4.48 -7.72
C GLU A 155 1.46 -3.93 -9.14
N LEU A 156 0.68 -2.93 -9.56
CA LEU A 156 0.70 -2.35 -10.91
C LEU A 156 1.88 -1.38 -11.14
N TRP A 157 2.28 -0.63 -10.12
CA TRP A 157 3.35 0.36 -10.27
C TRP A 157 4.75 -0.24 -10.07
N PRO A 158 5.78 0.31 -10.75
CA PRO A 158 7.16 -0.15 -10.61
C PRO A 158 7.65 -0.18 -9.17
N GLU A 159 8.32 -1.28 -8.81
CA GLU A 159 8.83 -1.50 -7.47
C GLU A 159 9.80 -0.40 -7.04
N GLY A 160 9.65 0.11 -5.82
CA GLY A 160 10.47 1.20 -5.27
C GLY A 160 9.89 2.61 -5.51
N HIS A 161 9.07 2.80 -6.55
CA HIS A 161 8.53 4.12 -6.91
C HIS A 161 7.07 4.31 -6.48
N GLN A 162 6.38 3.24 -6.08
CA GLN A 162 4.93 3.27 -5.91
C GLN A 162 4.46 4.35 -4.92
N VAL A 163 5.16 4.52 -3.79
CA VAL A 163 4.77 5.51 -2.76
C VAL A 163 4.97 6.95 -3.27
N GLU A 164 6.01 7.20 -4.06
CA GLU A 164 6.29 8.54 -4.58
C GLU A 164 5.35 8.90 -5.73
N ILE A 165 5.03 7.95 -6.62
CA ILE A 165 3.95 8.10 -7.61
C ILE A 165 2.64 8.47 -6.91
N PHE A 166 2.28 7.74 -5.84
CA PHE A 166 1.06 7.99 -5.09
C PHE A 166 1.01 9.40 -4.49
N LYS A 167 2.09 9.84 -3.83
CA LYS A 167 2.20 11.20 -3.26
C LYS A 167 2.09 12.28 -4.33
N LEU A 168 2.76 12.09 -5.47
CA LEU A 168 2.70 13.02 -6.59
C LEU A 168 1.26 13.20 -7.08
N VAL A 169 0.52 12.12 -7.31
CA VAL A 169 -0.87 12.19 -7.75
C VAL A 169 -1.77 12.90 -6.74
N LEU A 170 -1.57 12.69 -5.44
CA LEU A 170 -2.33 13.40 -4.41
C LEU A 170 -1.99 14.89 -4.34
N ARG A 171 -0.74 15.26 -4.64
CA ARG A 171 -0.28 16.65 -4.68
C ARG A 171 -0.78 17.37 -5.92
N ASP A 172 -0.75 16.70 -7.07
CA ASP A 172 -1.12 17.27 -8.37
C ASP A 172 -2.28 16.49 -9.03
N TRP A 173 -3.41 16.47 -8.31
CA TRP A 173 -4.60 15.75 -8.73
C TRP A 173 -5.17 16.26 -10.06
N GLN A 174 -5.04 17.57 -10.33
CA GLN A 174 -5.58 18.17 -11.55
C GLN A 174 -4.80 17.72 -12.79
N SER A 175 -3.47 17.73 -12.74
CA SER A 175 -2.64 17.21 -13.85
C SER A 175 -2.89 15.73 -14.09
N PHE A 176 -3.02 14.93 -13.02
CA PHE A 176 -3.42 13.53 -13.14
C PHE A 176 -4.78 13.40 -13.86
N MET A 177 -5.80 14.15 -13.44
CA MET A 177 -7.13 14.09 -14.06
C MET A 177 -7.13 14.56 -15.52
N ALA A 178 -6.24 15.48 -15.91
CA ALA A 178 -6.05 15.85 -17.31
C ALA A 178 -5.55 14.65 -18.12
N GLY A 179 -4.56 13.90 -17.61
CA GLY A 179 -4.11 12.65 -18.23
C GLY A 179 -5.21 11.60 -18.34
N VAL A 180 -6.01 11.43 -17.27
CA VAL A 180 -7.18 10.53 -17.28
C VAL A 180 -8.17 10.88 -18.40
N LYS A 181 -8.42 12.17 -18.63
CA LYS A 181 -9.33 12.60 -19.71
C LYS A 181 -8.80 12.25 -21.10
N VAL A 182 -7.51 12.49 -21.34
CA VAL A 182 -6.87 12.11 -22.60
C VAL A 182 -6.98 10.61 -22.83
N GLU A 183 -6.76 9.80 -21.79
CA GLU A 183 -6.90 8.34 -21.89
C GLU A 183 -8.36 7.92 -22.17
N ILE A 184 -9.34 8.54 -21.51
CA ILE A 184 -10.77 8.30 -21.76
C ILE A 184 -11.14 8.60 -23.22
N TRP A 185 -10.71 9.74 -23.75
CA TRP A 185 -10.96 10.12 -25.14
C TRP A 185 -10.30 9.16 -26.13
N THR A 186 -9.08 8.72 -25.82
CA THR A 186 -8.35 7.75 -26.65
C THR A 186 -9.07 6.40 -26.70
N ARG A 187 -9.71 5.96 -25.60
CA ARG A 187 -10.51 4.72 -25.57
C ARG A 187 -11.85 4.83 -26.34
N GLY A 188 -12.32 6.03 -26.69
CA GLY A 188 -13.50 6.27 -27.52
C GLY A 188 -14.89 5.97 -26.89
N ASN A 189 -14.95 5.42 -25.68
CA ASN A 189 -16.20 4.90 -25.07
C ASN A 189 -16.44 5.34 -23.62
N GLY A 190 -15.75 6.37 -23.12
CA GLY A 190 -15.84 6.77 -21.71
C GLY A 190 -16.71 8.00 -21.45
N VAL A 191 -17.34 8.05 -20.27
CA VAL A 191 -18.04 9.24 -19.75
C VAL A 191 -17.07 10.05 -18.89
N GLU A 192 -16.91 11.33 -19.22
CA GLU A 192 -16.16 12.25 -18.38
C GLU A 192 -16.87 12.45 -17.04
N LYS A 193 -16.15 12.18 -15.95
CA LYS A 193 -16.60 12.49 -14.59
C LYS A 193 -15.58 13.37 -13.91
N PHE A 194 -16.06 14.47 -13.36
CA PHE A 194 -15.25 15.38 -12.57
C PHE A 194 -15.26 14.92 -11.11
N PHE A 195 -14.07 14.64 -10.58
CA PHE A 195 -13.87 14.29 -9.19
C PHE A 195 -13.15 15.43 -8.48
N THR A 196 -13.85 16.11 -7.58
CA THR A 196 -13.26 17.16 -6.72
C THR A 196 -12.16 16.60 -5.82
N PHE A 197 -12.27 15.32 -5.44
CA PHE A 197 -11.32 14.66 -4.54
C PHE A 197 -10.74 13.39 -5.16
N PRO A 198 -9.49 13.01 -4.83
CA PRO A 198 -8.87 11.78 -5.27
C PRO A 198 -9.71 10.54 -4.93
N SER A 199 -10.08 9.79 -5.97
CA SER A 199 -10.80 8.53 -5.84
C SER A 199 -9.86 7.35 -6.12
N ILE A 200 -9.59 6.52 -5.11
CA ILE A 200 -8.61 5.42 -5.24
C ILE A 200 -9.01 4.40 -6.32
N SER A 201 -10.31 4.23 -6.58
CA SER A 201 -10.77 3.38 -7.69
C SER A 201 -10.42 3.98 -9.06
N VAL A 202 -10.50 5.31 -9.19
CA VAL A 202 -10.06 6.03 -10.41
C VAL A 202 -8.56 5.94 -10.56
N LEU A 203 -7.76 6.15 -9.49
CA LEU A 203 -6.31 5.97 -9.56
C LEU A 203 -5.94 4.56 -10.01
N ARG A 204 -6.62 3.53 -9.50
CA ARG A 204 -6.37 2.13 -9.87
C ARG A 204 -6.72 1.85 -11.33
N GLU A 205 -7.87 2.33 -11.80
CA GLU A 205 -8.31 2.15 -13.18
C GLU A 205 -7.39 2.86 -14.18
N PHE A 206 -6.94 4.06 -13.82
CA PHE A 206 -6.09 4.92 -14.65
C PHE A 206 -4.69 5.04 -14.04
N TYR A 207 -4.06 3.90 -13.75
CA TYR A 207 -2.75 3.88 -13.10
C TYR A 207 -1.61 4.34 -14.03
N LYS A 208 -1.81 4.28 -15.36
CA LYS A 208 -0.83 4.70 -16.38
C LYS A 208 -0.60 6.23 -16.39
N PRO A 209 -1.63 7.08 -16.43
CA PRO A 209 -1.46 8.54 -16.28
C PRO A 209 -0.70 8.96 -15.02
N ALA A 210 -0.86 8.22 -13.91
CA ALA A 210 -0.10 8.47 -12.70
C ALA A 210 1.40 8.18 -12.87
N LEU A 211 1.73 7.07 -13.53
CA LEU A 211 3.12 6.71 -13.85
C LEU A 211 3.73 7.70 -14.85
N GLU A 212 2.99 8.10 -15.87
CA GLU A 212 3.43 9.11 -16.85
C GLU A 212 3.73 10.44 -16.17
N LEU A 213 2.81 10.94 -15.33
CA LEU A 213 3.02 12.17 -14.55
C LEU A 213 4.29 12.09 -13.70
N TYR A 214 4.57 10.93 -13.10
CA TYR A 214 5.79 10.69 -12.33
C TYR A 214 7.05 10.71 -13.20
N VAL A 215 7.04 10.00 -14.33
CA VAL A 215 8.16 9.99 -15.27
C VAL A 215 8.45 11.40 -15.79
N MET A 216 7.42 12.18 -16.14
CA MET A 216 7.57 13.58 -16.56
C MET A 216 8.23 14.44 -15.47
N GLU A 217 7.80 14.29 -14.21
CA GLU A 217 8.43 15.02 -13.10
C GLU A 217 9.89 14.62 -12.88
N GLN A 218 10.22 13.33 -13.00
CA GLN A 218 11.62 12.88 -12.89
C GLN A 218 12.46 13.39 -14.06
N GLN A 219 11.93 13.38 -15.29
CA GLN A 219 12.60 13.92 -16.47
C GLN A 219 12.87 15.42 -16.34
N SER A 220 11.91 16.20 -15.82
CA SER A 220 12.09 17.64 -15.63
C SER A 220 13.17 17.98 -14.59
N LYS A 221 13.47 17.06 -13.67
CA LYS A 221 14.50 17.21 -12.63
C LYS A 221 15.87 16.67 -13.07
N ALA A 222 15.91 15.82 -14.10
CA ALA A 222 17.11 15.13 -14.50
C ALA A 222 17.90 15.94 -15.54
N ASN A 223 19.21 16.11 -15.31
CA ASN A 223 20.11 16.69 -16.31
C ASN A 223 20.41 15.72 -17.46
N ASN A 224 20.33 14.41 -17.20
CA ASN A 224 20.57 13.33 -18.16
C ASN A 224 19.59 12.17 -17.90
N LEU A 225 19.14 11.48 -18.95
CA LEU A 225 18.25 10.32 -18.85
C LEU A 225 19.00 9.10 -18.29
N SER A 226 18.74 8.77 -17.01
CA SER A 226 19.29 7.57 -16.37
C SER A 226 18.69 6.28 -16.96
N PRO A 227 19.41 5.14 -16.89
CA PRO A 227 18.86 3.84 -17.31
C PRO A 227 17.56 3.48 -16.58
N GLU A 228 17.48 3.78 -15.29
CA GLU A 228 16.28 3.58 -14.46
C GLU A 228 15.07 4.38 -14.99
N LEU A 229 15.28 5.64 -15.37
CA LEU A 229 14.20 6.48 -15.89
C LEU A 229 13.72 6.02 -17.27
N ARG A 230 14.62 5.46 -18.09
CA ARG A 230 14.25 4.82 -19.36
C ARG A 230 13.40 3.58 -19.11
N GLN A 231 13.81 2.72 -18.18
CA GLN A 231 13.05 1.53 -17.78
C GLN A 231 11.65 1.91 -17.26
N LEU A 232 11.54 2.97 -16.45
CA LEU A 232 10.24 3.47 -15.99
C LEU A 232 9.36 3.99 -17.13
N SER A 233 9.96 4.64 -18.13
CA SER A 233 9.24 5.13 -19.30
C SER A 233 8.71 3.97 -20.14
N GLU A 234 9.47 2.88 -20.28
CA GLU A 234 9.05 1.67 -20.99
C GLU A 234 7.83 1.01 -20.33
N CYS A 235 7.76 1.01 -19.00
CA CYS A 235 6.61 0.49 -18.24
C CYS A 235 5.27 1.19 -18.58
N ILE A 236 5.27 2.36 -19.20
CA ILE A 236 4.05 3.05 -19.65
C ILE A 236 3.44 2.34 -20.88
N TYR A 237 4.30 1.84 -21.78
CA TYR A 237 3.92 1.31 -23.09
C TYR A 237 3.81 -0.21 -23.16
N VAL A 238 4.40 -0.93 -22.21
CA VAL A 238 4.21 -2.38 -22.11
C VAL A 238 2.78 -2.63 -21.67
N HIS A 239 1.89 -2.96 -22.64
CA HIS A 239 0.68 -3.81 -22.57
C HIS A 239 -0.17 -3.61 -23.83
#